data_AF-A0A7R8VXZ4-F1
#
_entry.id   AF-A0A7R8VXZ4-F1
#
_cell.length_a   1.000
_cell.length_b   1.000
_cell.length_c   1.000
_cell.angle_alpha   90.00
_cell.angle_beta   90.00
_cell.angle_gamma   90.00
#
_symmetry.space_group_name_H-M   'P 1'
#
loop_
_entity.id
_entity.type
_entity.pdbx_description
1 polymer ?
#
loop_
_entity_poly.entity_id
_entity_poly.type
_entity_poly.pdbx_seq_one_letter_code
_entity_poly.pdbx_strand_id
1 'polypeptide(L)'
;RQGNKVQLTISTGEVQLFLDDKRNLPLHQNFYYYTGFTGDNRQFFNRSSGAYIFRPKQKTPITIAPKPVSEVYKGPVVEEIHQVFSDWMSQVIRVYKEENHVELEWLVGPIPVE
;
A
#
# COMPACT_ATOMS: atom_id res chain seq x y z
N ARG A 1 5.98 21.92 23.83
CA ARG A 1 6.58 21.50 22.54
C ARG A 1 5.42 21.03 21.67
N GLN A 2 5.01 21.80 20.67
CA GLN A 2 4.03 21.34 19.68
C GLN A 2 4.72 20.24 18.86
N GLY A 3 4.25 19.00 18.99
CA GLY A 3 4.72 17.89 18.16
C GLY A 3 4.28 18.12 16.73
N ASN A 4 5.13 17.68 15.79
CA ASN A 4 4.86 17.78 14.35
C ASN A 4 3.54 17.05 14.02
N LYS A 5 2.48 17.78 13.70
CA LYS A 5 1.22 17.26 13.18
C LYS A 5 1.40 16.82 11.74
N VAL A 6 0.90 15.64 11.44
CA VAL A 6 0.73 15.18 10.07
C VAL A 6 -0.69 15.54 9.63
N GLN A 7 -0.82 16.21 8.48
CA GLN A 7 -2.12 16.48 7.88
C GLN A 7 -2.25 15.71 6.57
N LEU A 8 -3.46 15.24 6.30
CA LEU A 8 -3.74 14.37 5.17
C LEU A 8 -4.79 15.06 4.30
N THR A 9 -4.43 15.35 3.05
CA THR A 9 -5.40 15.85 2.06
C THR A 9 -5.52 14.82 0.94
N ILE A 10 -6.76 14.54 0.55
CA ILE A 10 -7.06 13.60 -0.51
C ILE A 10 -7.43 14.39 -1.75
N SER A 11 -6.72 14.12 -2.84
CA SER A 11 -7.19 14.44 -4.18
C SER A 11 -7.19 13.16 -5.00
N THR A 12 -8.37 12.74 -5.47
CA THR A 12 -8.52 11.70 -6.52
C THR A 12 -7.94 10.30 -6.21
N GLY A 13 -7.98 9.88 -4.94
CA GLY A 13 -7.46 8.57 -4.50
C GLY A 13 -5.97 8.54 -4.18
N GLU A 14 -5.30 9.70 -4.29
CA GLU A 14 -3.90 9.87 -3.89
C GLU A 14 -3.83 10.46 -2.48
N VAL A 15 -2.96 9.88 -1.66
CA VAL A 15 -2.71 10.30 -0.27
C VAL A 15 -1.58 11.32 -0.28
N GLN A 16 -1.90 12.60 -0.10
CA GLN A 16 -0.87 13.62 0.07
C GLN A 16 -0.61 13.84 1.56
N LEU A 17 0.65 13.64 1.94
CA LEU A 17 1.16 13.77 3.30
C LEU A 17 1.77 15.15 3.49
N PHE A 18 1.21 15.94 4.39
CA PHE A 18 1.75 17.24 4.77
C PHE A 18 2.48 17.11 6.09
N LEU A 19 3.79 17.42 6.08
CA LEU A 19 4.59 17.53 7.29
C LEU A 19 4.53 18.98 7.80
N ASP A 20 4.43 19.10 9.12
CA ASP A 20 4.21 20.36 9.86
C ASP A 20 5.25 21.46 9.62
N ASP A 21 6.42 21.12 9.09
CA ASP A 21 7.46 22.07 8.71
C ASP A 21 7.21 22.77 7.35
N LYS A 22 5.97 22.70 6.86
CA LYS A 22 5.51 23.24 5.57
C LYS A 22 6.25 22.61 4.37
N ARG A 23 6.99 21.52 4.56
CA ARG A 23 7.49 20.72 3.44
C ARG A 23 6.34 19.85 2.94
N ASN A 24 5.90 20.16 1.73
CA ASN A 24 5.05 19.25 0.98
C ASN A 24 5.92 18.09 0.50
N LEU A 25 5.68 16.89 1.01
CA LEU A 25 6.32 15.68 0.51
C LEU A 25 5.26 14.88 -0.25
N PRO A 26 5.17 15.03 -1.59
CA PRO A 26 4.22 14.26 -2.37
C PRO A 26 4.59 12.78 -2.26
N LEU A 27 3.75 12.02 -1.57
CA LEU A 27 3.85 10.58 -1.46
C LEU A 27 2.86 9.95 -2.43
N HIS A 28 3.33 9.04 -3.27
CA HIS A 28 2.46 8.18 -4.06
C HIS A 28 2.66 6.75 -3.59
N GLN A 29 1.60 6.15 -3.05
CA GLN A 29 1.58 4.77 -2.61
C GLN A 29 0.53 4.02 -3.43
N ASN A 30 0.87 2.80 -3.86
CA ASN A 30 -0.04 1.88 -4.52
C ASN A 30 0.45 0.44 -4.29
N PHE A 31 -0.40 -0.55 -4.56
CA PHE A 31 -0.10 -1.98 -4.39
C PHE A 31 0.13 -2.67 -5.74
N TYR A 32 1.13 -3.55 -5.74
CA TYR A 32 1.54 -4.30 -6.91
C TYR A 32 1.89 -5.74 -6.54
N TYR A 33 1.91 -6.62 -7.53
CA TYR A 33 2.36 -8.00 -7.36
C TYR A 33 3.31 -8.43 -8.48
N TYR A 34 4.07 -9.48 -8.22
CA TYR A 34 4.88 -10.15 -9.24
C TYR A 34 4.33 -11.55 -9.47
N THR A 35 4.23 -11.95 -10.73
CA THR A 35 4.03 -13.36 -11.08
C THR A 35 5.31 -14.13 -10.77
N GLY A 36 5.22 -15.20 -9.98
CA GLY A 36 6.36 -16.08 -9.71
C GLY A 36 6.84 -16.80 -10.99
N PHE A 37 8.15 -16.95 -11.15
CA PHE A 37 8.72 -17.74 -12.24
C PHE A 37 8.45 -19.23 -12.00
N THR A 38 8.01 -19.94 -13.05
CA THR A 38 7.75 -21.38 -13.03
C THR A 38 8.83 -22.10 -13.81
N GLY A 39 9.74 -22.78 -13.11
CA GLY A 39 10.75 -23.68 -13.67
C GLY A 39 10.53 -25.14 -13.26
N ASP A 40 11.45 -26.03 -13.62
CA ASP A 40 11.40 -27.46 -13.26
C ASP A 40 12.26 -27.82 -12.03
N ASN A 41 13.03 -26.86 -11.50
CA ASN A 41 13.94 -27.02 -10.37
C ASN A 41 15.04 -28.09 -10.54
N ARG A 42 15.29 -28.59 -11.76
CA ARG A 42 16.32 -29.62 -12.01
C ARG A 42 17.73 -29.06 -12.03
N GLN A 43 17.89 -27.81 -12.46
CA GLN A 43 19.18 -27.12 -12.53
C GLN A 43 19.07 -25.70 -11.99
N PHE A 44 20.20 -25.11 -11.59
CA PHE A 44 20.24 -23.80 -10.92
C PHE A 44 19.56 -22.69 -11.75
N PHE A 45 19.78 -22.64 -13.06
CA PHE A 45 19.17 -21.62 -13.92
C PHE A 45 17.65 -21.82 -14.12
N ASN A 46 17.10 -23.00 -13.80
CA ASN A 46 15.68 -23.33 -13.97
C ASN A 46 14.91 -23.43 -12.65
N ARG A 47 15.31 -22.64 -11.64
CA ARG A 47 14.61 -22.56 -10.35
C ARG A 47 13.29 -21.80 -10.42
N SER A 48 12.25 -22.31 -9.79
CA SER A 48 10.99 -21.59 -9.57
C SER A 48 11.10 -20.57 -8.45
N SER A 49 10.18 -19.60 -8.43
CA SER A 49 9.89 -18.84 -7.22
C SER A 49 9.22 -19.75 -6.17
N GLY A 50 9.44 -19.49 -4.88
CA GLY A 50 8.84 -20.27 -3.79
C GLY A 50 9.20 -19.72 -2.41
N ALA A 51 9.09 -20.55 -1.38
CA ALA A 51 9.30 -20.15 0.02
C ALA A 51 10.66 -19.48 0.30
N TYR A 52 11.69 -19.85 -0.46
CA TYR A 52 13.07 -19.37 -0.25
C TYR A 52 13.59 -18.47 -1.38
N ILE A 53 13.07 -18.64 -2.59
CA ILE A 53 13.56 -17.94 -3.78
C ILE A 53 12.47 -17.00 -4.27
N PHE A 54 12.74 -15.70 -4.24
CA PHE A 54 11.96 -14.71 -4.96
C PHE A 54 12.52 -14.57 -6.37
N ARG A 55 11.84 -15.15 -7.36
CA ARG A 55 12.20 -15.05 -8.78
C ARG A 55 10.98 -14.60 -9.57
N PRO A 56 10.84 -13.30 -9.86
CA PRO A 56 9.71 -12.83 -10.63
C PRO A 56 9.85 -13.23 -12.11
N LYS A 57 8.73 -13.53 -12.77
CA LYS A 57 8.68 -13.86 -14.21
C LYS A 57 9.05 -12.65 -15.07
N GLN A 58 8.77 -11.45 -14.57
CA GLN A 58 9.03 -10.17 -15.21
C GLN A 58 9.76 -9.24 -14.23
N LYS A 59 10.56 -8.30 -14.74
CA LYS A 59 11.28 -7.34 -13.90
C LYS A 59 10.38 -6.25 -13.33
N THR A 60 9.29 -5.95 -14.01
CA THR A 60 8.33 -4.91 -13.62
C THR A 60 7.14 -5.56 -12.92
N PRO A 61 6.68 -5.03 -11.78
CA PRO A 61 5.51 -5.56 -11.10
C PRO A 61 4.22 -5.14 -11.81
N ILE A 62 3.13 -5.86 -11.54
CA ILE A 62 1.80 -5.63 -12.08
C ILE A 62 0.97 -4.88 -11.04
N THR A 63 0.31 -3.79 -11.42
CA THR A 63 -0.55 -3.02 -10.51
C THR A 63 -1.77 -3.85 -10.13
N ILE A 64 -2.15 -3.87 -8.85
CA ILE A 64 -3.40 -4.53 -8.43
C ILE A 64 -4.59 -3.74 -8.96
N ALA A 65 -4.59 -2.43 -8.72
CA ALA A 65 -5.51 -1.49 -9.33
C ALA A 65 -4.77 -0.17 -9.61
N PRO A 66 -5.18 0.58 -10.64
CA PRO A 66 -4.60 1.89 -10.92
C PRO A 66 -4.96 2.91 -9.83
N LYS A 67 -6.17 2.80 -9.25
CA LYS A 67 -6.67 3.65 -8.17
C LYS A 67 -7.66 2.85 -7.30
N PRO A 68 -7.69 3.08 -5.97
CA PRO A 68 -8.68 2.46 -5.10
C PRO A 68 -10.02 3.22 -5.11
N VAL A 69 -11.09 2.53 -4.75
CA VAL A 69 -12.32 3.18 -4.24
C VAL A 69 -12.04 3.61 -2.80
N SER A 70 -12.32 4.88 -2.46
CA SER A 70 -11.95 5.45 -1.15
C SER A 70 -13.15 6.07 -0.44
N GLU A 71 -13.23 5.85 0.87
CA GLU A 71 -14.18 6.48 1.78
C GLU A 71 -13.46 7.15 2.96
N VAL A 72 -13.97 8.30 3.41
CA VAL A 72 -13.34 9.11 4.46
C VAL A 72 -14.21 9.11 5.71
N TYR A 73 -13.59 8.79 6.84
CA TYR A 73 -14.23 8.75 8.15
C TYR A 73 -13.53 9.76 9.07
N LYS A 74 -14.30 10.71 9.62
CA LYS A 74 -13.77 11.76 10.50
C LYS A 74 -14.29 11.60 11.92
N GLY A 75 -13.38 11.39 12.85
CA GLY A 75 -13.68 11.22 14.27
C GLY A 75 -13.12 12.32 15.17
N PRO A 76 -13.50 12.30 16.46
CA PRO A 76 -12.97 13.23 17.45
C PRO A 76 -11.49 12.98 17.77
N VAL A 77 -10.99 11.76 17.59
CA VAL A 77 -9.61 11.35 17.96
C VAL A 77 -8.77 10.95 16.73
N VAL A 78 -9.40 10.35 15.73
CA VAL A 78 -8.76 9.79 14.54
C VAL A 78 -9.53 10.19 13.28
N GLU A 79 -8.81 10.41 12.19
CA GLU A 79 -9.37 10.45 10.83
C GLU A 79 -8.85 9.24 10.05
N GLU A 80 -9.74 8.58 9.33
CA GLU A 80 -9.43 7.36 8.58
C GLU A 80 -9.82 7.48 7.11
N ILE A 81 -9.06 6.78 6.27
CA ILE A 81 -9.37 6.58 4.86
C ILE A 81 -9.40 5.10 4.60
N HIS A 82 -10.55 4.59 4.18
CA HIS A 82 -10.73 3.20 3.83
C HIS A 82 -10.62 3.09 2.31
N GLN A 83 -9.67 2.29 1.85
CA GLN A 83 -9.33 2.12 0.43
C GLN A 83 -9.51 0.67 0.02
N VAL A 84 -10.27 0.44 -1.05
CA VAL A 84 -10.46 -0.89 -1.64
C VAL A 84 -9.83 -0.89 -3.03
N PHE A 85 -8.80 -1.72 -3.23
CA PHE A 85 -8.09 -1.88 -4.51
C PHE A 85 -8.66 -3.05 -5.31
N SER A 86 -8.98 -4.15 -4.64
CA SER A 86 -9.67 -5.31 -5.22
C SER A 86 -10.48 -6.02 -4.13
N ASP A 87 -11.19 -7.09 -4.52
CA ASP A 87 -11.88 -8.02 -3.62
C ASP A 87 -10.95 -8.76 -2.63
N TRP A 88 -9.64 -8.77 -2.89
CA TRP A 88 -8.62 -9.39 -2.03
C TRP A 88 -7.55 -8.40 -1.51
N MET A 89 -7.70 -7.10 -1.76
CA MET A 89 -6.73 -6.08 -1.37
C MET A 89 -7.42 -4.80 -0.90
N SER A 90 -7.26 -4.47 0.38
CA SER A 90 -7.74 -3.22 0.96
C SER A 90 -6.71 -2.61 1.93
N GLN A 91 -6.90 -1.34 2.23
CA GLN A 91 -6.05 -0.58 3.13
C GLN A 91 -6.90 0.39 3.96
N VAL A 92 -6.55 0.57 5.23
CA VAL A 92 -7.03 1.66 6.07
C VAL A 92 -5.86 2.55 6.42
N ILE A 93 -5.99 3.85 6.19
CA ILE A 93 -5.00 4.85 6.54
C ILE A 93 -5.52 5.64 7.72
N ARG A 94 -4.78 5.70 8.83
CA ARG A 94 -5.21 6.40 10.05
C ARG A 94 -4.27 7.54 10.40
N VAL A 95 -4.86 8.66 10.80
CA VAL A 95 -4.16 9.82 11.36
C VAL A 95 -4.79 10.17 12.69
N TYR A 96 -4.04 9.97 13.76
CA TYR A 96 -4.45 10.36 15.11
C TYR A 96 -4.02 11.80 15.40
N LYS A 97 -4.90 12.58 16.03
CA LYS A 97 -4.68 14.02 16.26
C LYS A 97 -3.48 14.35 17.14
N GLU A 98 -3.12 13.43 18.01
CA GLU A 98 -2.04 13.57 19.00
C GLU A 98 -0.76 12.81 18.60
N GLU A 99 -0.73 12.24 17.39
CA GLU A 99 0.41 11.47 16.89
C GLU A 99 1.08 12.17 15.71
N ASN A 100 2.39 11.91 15.56
CA ASN A 100 3.23 12.52 14.53
C ASN A 100 3.58 11.55 13.39
N HIS A 101 2.74 10.53 13.18
CA HIS A 101 2.90 9.53 12.12
C HIS A 101 1.54 9.19 11.48
N VAL A 102 1.59 8.45 10.39
CA VAL A 102 0.41 7.90 9.71
C VAL A 102 0.49 6.39 9.79
N GLU A 103 -0.60 5.76 10.19
CA GLU A 103 -0.71 4.31 10.15
C GLU A 103 -1.27 3.88 8.79
N LEU A 104 -0.64 2.88 8.19
CA LEU A 104 -1.11 2.23 6.97
C LEU A 104 -1.36 0.76 7.31
N GLU A 105 -2.62 0.39 7.49
CA GLU A 105 -3.04 -0.99 7.75
C GLU A 105 -3.51 -1.61 6.44
N TRP A 106 -2.95 -2.75 6.04
CA TRP A 106 -3.35 -3.43 4.81
C TRP A 106 -3.89 -4.83 5.09
N LEU A 107 -4.90 -5.22 4.31
CA LEU A 107 -5.43 -6.57 4.26
C LEU A 107 -5.17 -7.14 2.86
N VAL A 108 -4.46 -8.26 2.82
CA VAL A 108 -4.11 -8.98 1.58
C VAL A 108 -4.63 -10.40 1.72
N GLY A 109 -5.64 -10.75 0.94
CA GLY A 109 -6.03 -12.12 0.70
C GLY A 109 -7.54 -12.39 0.70
N PRO A 110 -7.93 -13.60 0.26
CA PRO A 110 -7.06 -14.62 -0.34
C PRO A 110 -6.53 -14.18 -1.72
N ILE A 111 -5.22 -14.34 -1.97
CA ILE A 111 -4.62 -13.96 -3.25
C ILE A 111 -5.16 -14.92 -4.32
N PRO A 112 -5.75 -14.43 -5.43
CA PRO A 112 -6.22 -15.29 -6.51
C PRO A 112 -5.05 -16.04 -7.16
N VAL A 113 -5.14 -17.37 -7.18
CA VAL A 113 -4.13 -18.28 -7.75
C VAL A 113 -4.71 -19.24 -8.79
N GLU A 114 -6.00 -19.10 -9.08
CA GLU A 114 -6.71 -19.86 -10.12
C GLU A 114 -6.38 -19.36 -11.53
#